data_AF-A0AAW4U6J6-F1
#
_entry.id   AF-A0AAW4U6J6-F1
#
_cell.length_a   1.000
_cell.length_b   1.000
_cell.length_c   1.000
_cell.angle_alpha   90.00
_cell.angle_beta   90.00
_cell.angle_gamma   90.00
#
_symmetry.space_group_name_H-M   'P 1'
#
loop_
_entity.id
_entity.type
_entity.pdbx_description
1 polymer ?
#
loop_
_entity_poly.entity_id
_entity_poly.type
_entity_poly.pdbx_seq_one_letter_code
_entity_poly.pdbx_strand_id
1 'polypeptide(L)'
;MAFPNKIQNNRNELVNKIIKDIKSGKPFFWNEGFFNAEPKSLICTLRNEKRLYKGINNLFLTVSAYVNGFKDSRWATFKQIEAAGYKLKKGSKGTHIEYWQYTIDAMEVNPKTGKKEPIYEIDETTGKKRKIQLPLKIPIVKNYVVFNAEQIEGIELETSPKINHKNIIKDMENMLQHSEAKIYYDQNNRNYYSPSTDEIHVVPRDKFYDINDFYATCAHEIAHSTGAKHRLNRKSLIENDGFGNTMYAKEELRAELTSMFLNQKYNIKFNQKHYENHAAYLQNWVDVLKNDPNEIFRAATEAEKAMTYIEEKMINVLNKNLDNNLEVEYENIDNINKKIIDIIQSNVQDKKTQSTAKQYLAKAKNLLKENDNIWRKDFDYEIVEALIAEGRTPNAVKLAIKKYSPYSFTLDDNKLSKLIKLNQKGLSR
;
A
#
# COMPACT_ATOMS: atom_id res chain seq x y z
N MET A 1 5.41 -5.96 -31.93
CA MET A 1 4.37 -5.68 -32.95
C MET A 1 3.73 -4.35 -32.63
N ALA A 2 3.42 -3.54 -33.65
CA ALA A 2 2.73 -2.28 -33.45
C ALA A 2 1.30 -2.55 -32.93
N PHE A 3 0.88 -1.81 -31.91
CA PHE A 3 -0.50 -1.84 -31.43
C PHE A 3 -1.44 -1.26 -32.48
N PRO A 4 -2.74 -1.61 -32.47
CA PRO A 4 -3.74 -0.85 -33.21
C PRO A 4 -3.60 0.65 -32.90
N ASN A 5 -3.57 1.51 -33.94
CA ASN A 5 -3.27 2.95 -33.79
C ASN A 5 -4.10 3.63 -32.71
N LYS A 6 -5.38 3.27 -32.58
CA LYS A 6 -6.27 3.81 -31.54
C LYS A 6 -5.79 3.52 -30.12
N ILE A 7 -5.26 2.31 -29.89
CA ILE A 7 -4.74 1.90 -28.58
C ILE A 7 -3.44 2.67 -28.28
N GLN A 8 -2.54 2.76 -29.25
CA GLN A 8 -1.30 3.51 -29.06
C GLN A 8 -1.57 5.01 -28.81
N ASN A 9 -2.55 5.61 -29.50
CA ASN A 9 -2.93 7.00 -29.27
C ASN A 9 -3.48 7.21 -27.85
N ASN A 10 -4.37 6.33 -27.37
CA ASN A 10 -4.89 6.39 -26.00
C ASN A 10 -3.78 6.27 -24.95
N ARG A 11 -2.81 5.38 -25.18
CA ARG A 11 -1.63 5.23 -24.33
C ARG A 11 -0.77 6.50 -24.34
N ASN A 12 -0.50 7.06 -25.52
CA ASN A 12 0.27 8.29 -25.66
C ASN A 12 -0.39 9.48 -24.97
N GLU A 13 -1.72 9.61 -25.06
CA GLU A 13 -2.47 10.66 -24.33
C GLU A 13 -2.31 10.53 -22.82
N LEU A 14 -2.40 9.32 -22.27
CA LEU A 14 -2.17 9.09 -20.84
C LEU A 14 -0.74 9.45 -20.45
N VAL A 15 0.25 8.94 -21.20
CA VAL A 15 1.67 9.17 -20.94
C VAL A 15 1.99 10.66 -20.98
N ASN A 16 1.41 11.42 -21.92
CA ASN A 16 1.58 12.87 -22.00
C ASN A 16 1.02 13.59 -20.76
N LYS A 17 -0.12 13.13 -20.22
CA LYS A 17 -0.66 13.67 -18.95
C LYS A 17 0.28 13.37 -17.78
N ILE A 18 0.80 12.15 -17.71
CA ILE A 18 1.75 11.73 -16.66
C ILE A 18 3.04 12.54 -16.74
N ILE A 19 3.62 12.70 -17.94
CA ILE A 19 4.83 13.51 -18.14
C ILE A 19 4.58 14.96 -17.73
N LYS A 20 3.43 15.54 -18.09
CA LYS A 20 3.08 16.92 -17.70
C LYS A 20 3.00 17.07 -16.18
N ASP A 21 2.39 16.08 -15.53
CA ASP A 21 2.20 16.05 -14.09
C ASP A 21 3.54 15.86 -13.34
N ILE A 22 4.40 14.95 -13.80
CA ILE A 22 5.79 14.79 -13.31
C ILE A 22 6.57 16.11 -13.43
N LYS A 23 6.51 16.78 -14.59
CA LYS A 23 7.18 18.07 -14.80
C LYS A 23 6.65 19.21 -13.93
N SER A 24 5.42 19.08 -13.41
CA SER A 24 4.85 20.07 -12.49
C SER A 24 5.31 19.91 -11.05
N GLY A 25 6.11 18.86 -10.75
CA GLY A 25 6.67 18.60 -9.42
C GLY A 25 5.70 17.97 -8.42
N LYS A 26 4.50 17.56 -8.87
CA LYS A 26 3.48 16.87 -8.06
C LYS A 26 2.98 15.62 -8.77
N PRO A 27 3.87 14.64 -9.03
CA PRO A 27 3.49 13.46 -9.79
C PRO A 27 2.38 12.68 -9.09
N PHE A 28 1.45 12.15 -9.87
CA PHE A 28 0.20 11.61 -9.37
C PHE A 28 0.46 10.50 -8.36
N PHE A 29 1.46 9.64 -8.59
CA PHE A 29 1.84 8.52 -7.72
C PHE A 29 1.94 8.87 -6.23
N TRP A 30 2.14 10.14 -5.90
CA TRP A 30 2.41 10.65 -4.57
C TRP A 30 1.28 11.51 -3.97
N ASN A 31 0.08 11.54 -4.55
CA ASN A 31 -1.01 12.38 -4.03
C ASN A 31 -1.97 11.64 -3.07
N GLU A 32 -1.73 11.72 -1.76
CA GLU A 32 -2.53 11.08 -0.69
C GLU A 32 -4.07 11.18 -0.81
N GLY A 33 -4.59 12.20 -1.50
CA GLY A 33 -6.04 12.45 -1.61
C GLY A 33 -6.79 11.53 -2.58
N PHE A 34 -6.10 10.84 -3.49
CA PHE A 34 -6.71 10.11 -4.60
C PHE A 34 -6.49 8.59 -4.59
N PHE A 35 -5.59 8.07 -3.75
CA PHE A 35 -5.19 6.64 -3.77
C PHE A 35 -5.86 5.78 -2.70
N ASN A 36 -6.82 6.30 -1.94
CA ASN A 36 -7.36 5.57 -0.78
C ASN A 36 -8.28 4.38 -1.13
N ALA A 37 -8.43 4.03 -2.41
CA ALA A 37 -9.13 2.83 -2.83
C ALA A 37 -8.71 2.38 -4.24
N GLU A 38 -8.47 1.07 -4.38
CA GLU A 38 -8.26 0.42 -5.66
C GLU A 38 -9.49 0.59 -6.59
N PRO A 39 -9.29 0.98 -7.87
CA PRO A 39 -10.38 1.04 -8.84
C PRO A 39 -11.12 -0.29 -8.94
N LYS A 40 -12.45 -0.27 -8.87
CA LYS A 40 -13.28 -1.48 -8.85
C LYS A 40 -14.52 -1.40 -9.73
N SER A 41 -15.07 -2.55 -10.05
CA SER A 41 -16.31 -2.66 -10.81
C SER A 41 -17.49 -2.16 -9.99
N LEU A 42 -18.20 -1.16 -10.51
CA LEU A 42 -19.43 -0.66 -9.91
C LEU A 42 -20.49 -1.76 -9.85
N ILE A 43 -20.66 -2.54 -10.91
CA ILE A 43 -21.71 -3.56 -11.01
C ILE A 43 -21.49 -4.70 -10.00
N CYS A 44 -20.25 -5.12 -9.79
CA CYS A 44 -19.94 -6.10 -8.76
C CYS A 44 -20.21 -5.51 -7.37
N THR A 45 -19.83 -4.25 -7.15
CA THR A 45 -20.07 -3.57 -5.86
C THR A 45 -21.56 -3.48 -5.54
N LEU A 46 -22.41 -3.15 -6.53
CA LEU A 46 -23.88 -3.15 -6.37
C LEU A 46 -24.47 -4.53 -6.03
N ARG A 47 -23.72 -5.61 -6.27
CA ARG A 47 -24.09 -7.00 -5.93
C ARG A 47 -23.42 -7.49 -4.65
N ASN A 48 -22.77 -6.62 -3.88
CA ASN A 48 -21.94 -6.97 -2.73
C ASN A 48 -20.75 -7.89 -3.06
N GLU A 49 -20.26 -7.82 -4.31
CA GLU A 49 -19.06 -8.54 -4.76
C GLU A 49 -17.88 -7.56 -4.95
N LYS A 50 -16.66 -7.98 -4.59
CA LYS A 50 -15.45 -7.19 -4.83
C LYS A 50 -14.75 -7.67 -6.11
N ARG A 51 -14.71 -6.82 -7.14
CA ARG A 51 -13.91 -7.05 -8.35
C ARG A 51 -13.07 -5.83 -8.69
N LEU A 52 -11.76 -5.96 -8.48
CA LEU A 52 -10.79 -4.90 -8.70
C LEU A 52 -10.26 -4.89 -10.14
N TYR A 53 -9.95 -3.71 -10.65
CA TYR A 53 -9.12 -3.56 -11.83
C TYR A 53 -7.65 -3.76 -11.44
N LYS A 54 -6.86 -4.31 -12.37
CA LYS A 54 -5.47 -4.73 -12.12
C LYS A 54 -4.50 -4.15 -13.12
N GLY A 55 -3.23 -4.01 -12.73
CA GLY A 55 -2.11 -3.63 -13.60
C GLY A 55 -2.38 -2.38 -14.43
N ILE A 56 -2.30 -2.52 -15.76
CA ILE A 56 -2.53 -1.41 -16.72
C ILE A 56 -3.86 -0.69 -16.48
N ASN A 57 -4.94 -1.43 -16.19
CA ASN A 57 -6.24 -0.81 -15.98
C ASN A 57 -6.33 -0.09 -14.64
N ASN A 58 -5.68 -0.61 -13.60
CA ASN A 58 -5.55 0.11 -12.34
C ASN A 58 -4.87 1.47 -12.58
N LEU A 59 -3.73 1.46 -13.29
CA LEU A 59 -3.01 2.68 -13.66
C LEU A 59 -3.90 3.67 -14.45
N PHE A 60 -4.56 3.22 -15.52
CA PHE A 60 -5.43 4.08 -16.34
C PHE A 60 -6.52 4.77 -15.52
N LEU A 61 -7.23 3.99 -14.69
CA LEU A 61 -8.36 4.49 -13.91
C LEU A 61 -7.90 5.40 -12.78
N THR A 62 -6.79 5.07 -12.14
CA THR A 62 -6.17 5.88 -11.09
C THR A 62 -5.74 7.25 -11.60
N VAL A 63 -5.02 7.30 -12.73
CA VAL A 63 -4.62 8.57 -13.36
C VAL A 63 -5.85 9.35 -13.83
N SER A 64 -6.87 8.66 -14.36
CA SER A 64 -8.10 9.33 -14.78
C SER A 64 -8.88 9.92 -13.60
N ALA A 65 -8.99 9.20 -12.48
CA ALA A 65 -9.60 9.71 -11.25
C ALA A 65 -8.87 10.97 -10.78
N TYR A 66 -7.54 10.92 -10.71
CA TYR A 66 -6.71 12.04 -10.32
C TYR A 66 -6.91 13.27 -11.22
N VAL A 67 -6.79 13.11 -12.53
CA VAL A 67 -6.90 14.23 -13.49
C VAL A 67 -8.29 14.86 -13.50
N ASN A 68 -9.35 14.07 -13.30
CA ASN A 68 -10.73 14.56 -13.33
C ASN A 68 -11.28 14.91 -11.94
N GLY A 69 -10.52 14.68 -10.87
CA GLY A 69 -10.95 14.97 -9.50
C GLY A 69 -11.95 13.97 -8.91
N PHE A 70 -12.06 12.76 -9.46
CA PHE A 70 -12.96 11.73 -8.94
C PHE A 70 -12.41 11.12 -7.64
N LYS A 71 -13.29 10.94 -6.67
CA LYS A 71 -13.05 10.33 -5.34
C LYS A 71 -13.68 8.95 -5.21
N ASP A 72 -14.70 8.66 -6.01
CA ASP A 72 -15.32 7.33 -6.03
C ASP A 72 -14.45 6.32 -6.79
N SER A 73 -14.21 5.15 -6.19
CA SER A 73 -13.36 4.12 -6.80
C SER A 73 -14.07 3.24 -7.82
N ARG A 74 -15.39 3.40 -8.00
CA ARG A 74 -16.22 2.49 -8.79
C ARG A 74 -16.38 2.95 -10.23
N TRP A 75 -16.23 2.00 -11.16
CA TRP A 75 -16.30 2.24 -12.61
C TRP A 75 -17.21 1.23 -13.31
N ALA A 76 -17.92 1.67 -14.35
CA ALA A 76 -18.74 0.79 -15.21
C ALA A 76 -18.78 1.27 -16.67
N THR A 77 -19.01 0.34 -17.59
CA THR A 77 -19.30 0.68 -19.00
C THR A 77 -20.71 1.25 -19.15
N PHE A 78 -20.96 2.00 -20.22
CA PHE A 78 -22.29 2.56 -20.52
C PHE A 78 -23.41 1.51 -20.46
N LYS A 79 -23.22 0.37 -21.14
CA LYS A 79 -24.21 -0.73 -21.14
C LYS A 79 -24.46 -1.32 -19.75
N GLN A 80 -23.43 -1.37 -18.92
CA GLN A 80 -23.55 -1.83 -17.54
C GLN A 80 -24.36 -0.84 -16.69
N ILE A 81 -24.17 0.46 -16.90
CA ILE A 81 -24.91 1.53 -16.21
C ILE A 81 -26.39 1.47 -16.58
N GLU A 82 -26.71 1.37 -17.87
CA GLU A 82 -28.09 1.24 -18.35
C GLU A 82 -28.75 -0.04 -17.82
N ALA A 83 -28.04 -1.18 -17.86
CA ALA A 83 -28.55 -2.45 -17.35
C ALA A 83 -28.80 -2.43 -15.82
N ALA A 84 -28.10 -1.56 -15.08
CA ALA A 84 -28.32 -1.34 -13.67
C ALA A 84 -29.43 -0.32 -13.37
N GLY A 85 -30.10 0.21 -14.40
CA GLY A 85 -31.21 1.17 -14.26
C GLY A 85 -30.78 2.62 -14.03
N TYR A 86 -29.49 2.92 -14.16
CA TYR A 86 -28.96 4.27 -14.00
C TYR A 86 -28.76 5.00 -15.33
N LYS A 87 -28.60 6.31 -15.27
CA LYS A 87 -28.33 7.16 -16.45
C LYS A 87 -26.99 7.86 -16.32
N LEU A 88 -26.26 7.98 -17.43
CA LEU A 88 -25.01 8.73 -17.47
C LEU A 88 -25.31 10.22 -17.61
N LYS A 89 -24.63 11.08 -16.83
CA LYS A 89 -24.75 12.54 -16.93
C LYS A 89 -24.37 13.01 -18.34
N LYS A 90 -25.20 13.89 -18.93
CA LYS A 90 -24.94 14.44 -20.27
C LYS A 90 -23.58 15.15 -20.33
N GLY A 91 -22.78 14.86 -21.36
CA GLY A 91 -21.44 15.44 -21.54
C GLY A 91 -20.30 14.72 -20.81
N SER A 92 -20.59 13.63 -20.09
CA SER A 92 -19.57 12.81 -19.42
C SER A 92 -18.58 12.22 -20.44
N LYS A 93 -17.28 12.29 -20.10
CA LYS A 93 -16.20 11.68 -20.89
C LYS A 93 -15.75 10.38 -20.23
N GLY A 94 -15.73 9.31 -21.00
CA GLY A 94 -15.32 8.00 -20.50
C GLY A 94 -13.79 7.82 -20.51
N THR A 95 -13.33 6.87 -19.71
CA THR A 95 -11.93 6.45 -19.63
C THR A 95 -11.75 5.14 -20.39
N HIS A 96 -10.71 5.08 -21.22
CA HIS A 96 -10.37 3.88 -21.98
C HIS A 96 -9.61 2.88 -21.10
N ILE A 97 -10.04 1.62 -21.12
CA ILE A 97 -9.35 0.48 -20.51
C ILE A 97 -9.05 -0.58 -21.56
N GLU A 98 -8.10 -1.44 -21.25
CA GLU A 98 -7.66 -2.51 -22.14
C GLU A 98 -8.02 -3.88 -21.59
N TYR A 99 -8.48 -4.76 -22.47
CA TYR A 99 -8.71 -6.16 -22.15
C TYR A 99 -7.90 -7.01 -23.11
N TRP A 100 -6.96 -7.77 -22.55
CA TRP A 100 -6.06 -8.64 -23.28
C TRP A 100 -6.56 -10.07 -23.21
N GLN A 101 -6.98 -10.59 -24.35
CA GLN A 101 -7.44 -11.96 -24.50
C GLN A 101 -6.29 -12.80 -25.07
N TYR A 102 -5.74 -13.68 -24.24
CA TYR A 102 -4.64 -14.58 -24.61
C TYR A 102 -5.10 -15.96 -25.06
N THR A 103 -6.39 -16.29 -24.87
CA THR A 103 -6.95 -17.59 -25.19
C THR A 103 -8.26 -17.47 -25.95
N ILE A 104 -8.57 -18.49 -26.75
CA ILE A 104 -9.88 -18.67 -27.39
C ILE A 104 -10.44 -20.04 -27.05
N ASP A 105 -11.77 -20.15 -26.99
CA ASP A 105 -12.44 -21.43 -26.82
C ASP A 105 -12.09 -22.35 -28.02
N ALA A 106 -11.67 -23.58 -27.75
CA ALA A 106 -11.51 -24.61 -28.77
C ALA A 106 -12.88 -24.94 -29.36
N MET A 107 -12.99 -24.99 -30.69
CA MET A 107 -14.25 -25.24 -31.38
C MET A 107 -14.14 -26.50 -32.22
N GLU A 108 -15.14 -27.37 -32.17
CA GLU A 108 -15.31 -28.53 -33.03
C GLU A 108 -16.57 -28.35 -33.90
N VAL A 109 -16.57 -28.89 -35.12
CA VAL A 109 -17.76 -28.87 -35.97
C VAL A 109 -18.64 -30.04 -35.58
N ASN A 110 -19.82 -29.76 -35.05
CA ASN A 110 -20.78 -30.81 -34.69
C ASN A 110 -21.24 -31.55 -35.96
N PRO A 111 -20.98 -32.87 -36.10
CA PRO A 111 -21.29 -33.61 -37.33
C PRO A 111 -22.78 -33.65 -37.68
N LYS A 112 -23.67 -33.44 -36.70
CA LYS A 112 -25.13 -33.48 -36.87
C LYS A 112 -25.73 -32.13 -37.27
N THR A 113 -25.12 -31.03 -36.85
CA THR A 113 -25.66 -29.67 -37.06
C THR A 113 -24.83 -28.82 -38.00
N GLY A 114 -23.59 -29.24 -38.32
CA GLY A 114 -22.63 -28.48 -39.11
C GLY A 114 -22.13 -27.19 -38.44
N LYS A 115 -22.55 -26.92 -37.20
CA LYS A 115 -22.18 -25.70 -36.46
C LYS A 115 -20.91 -25.93 -35.65
N LYS A 116 -20.10 -24.87 -35.53
CA LYS A 116 -18.96 -24.83 -34.62
C LYS A 116 -19.45 -24.71 -33.18
N GLU A 117 -19.15 -25.69 -32.36
CA GLU A 117 -19.51 -25.75 -30.94
C GLU A 117 -18.24 -25.84 -30.09
N PRO A 118 -18.19 -25.17 -28.92
CA PRO A 118 -17.02 -25.21 -28.06
C PRO A 118 -16.81 -26.60 -27.46
N ILE A 119 -15.56 -27.04 -27.41
CA ILE A 119 -15.16 -28.31 -26.79
C ILE A 119 -15.14 -28.10 -25.27
N TYR A 120 -15.72 -29.04 -24.53
CA TYR A 120 -15.75 -29.03 -23.08
C TYR A 120 -14.92 -30.18 -22.51
N GLU A 121 -14.14 -29.89 -21.50
CA GLU A 121 -13.50 -30.85 -20.62
C GLU A 121 -14.24 -30.88 -19.28
N ILE A 122 -14.27 -32.05 -18.64
CA ILE A 122 -14.83 -32.18 -17.29
C ILE A 122 -13.67 -32.01 -16.32
N ASP A 123 -13.75 -30.98 -15.49
CA ASP A 123 -12.78 -30.78 -14.42
C ASP A 123 -12.92 -31.93 -13.40
N GLU A 124 -11.94 -32.83 -13.35
CA GLU A 124 -11.98 -34.05 -12.53
C GLU A 124 -12.16 -33.75 -11.03
N THR A 125 -11.74 -32.57 -10.57
CA THR A 125 -11.85 -32.16 -9.16
C THR A 125 -13.19 -31.53 -8.79
N THR A 126 -13.87 -30.89 -9.75
CA THR A 126 -15.11 -30.14 -9.47
C THR A 126 -16.34 -30.69 -10.19
N GLY A 127 -16.16 -31.64 -11.11
CA GLY A 127 -17.22 -32.20 -11.97
C GLY A 127 -17.84 -31.19 -12.94
N LYS A 128 -17.31 -29.97 -13.03
CA LYS A 128 -17.88 -28.90 -13.86
C LYS A 128 -17.32 -28.97 -15.28
N LYS A 129 -18.21 -28.81 -16.26
CA LYS A 129 -17.81 -28.64 -17.66
C LYS A 129 -17.10 -27.30 -17.83
N ARG A 130 -15.83 -27.33 -18.24
CA ARG A 130 -15.03 -26.17 -18.59
C ARG A 130 -14.74 -26.20 -20.08
N LYS A 131 -14.82 -25.05 -20.73
CA LYS A 131 -14.43 -24.97 -22.15
C LYS A 131 -12.93 -25.10 -22.27
N ILE A 132 -12.47 -25.93 -23.19
CA ILE A 132 -11.05 -26.02 -23.52
C ILE A 132 -10.63 -24.69 -24.12
N GLN A 133 -9.54 -24.12 -23.61
CA GLN A 133 -9.00 -22.84 -24.08
C GLN A 133 -7.65 -23.06 -24.76
N LEU A 134 -7.55 -22.66 -26.03
CA LEU A 134 -6.31 -22.69 -26.80
C LEU A 134 -5.57 -21.36 -26.67
N PRO A 135 -4.25 -21.38 -26.45
CA PRO A 135 -3.45 -20.16 -26.44
C PRO A 135 -3.44 -19.52 -27.82
N LEU A 136 -3.66 -18.22 -27.87
CA LEU A 136 -3.49 -17.42 -29.08
C LEU A 136 -2.01 -17.13 -29.29
N LYS A 137 -1.52 -17.35 -30.51
CA LYS A 137 -0.17 -16.93 -30.92
C LYS A 137 0.02 -15.40 -30.81
N ILE A 138 -1.06 -14.65 -31.00
CA ILE A 138 -1.11 -13.19 -30.87
C ILE A 138 -2.33 -12.82 -30.04
N PRO A 139 -2.18 -12.15 -28.88
CA PRO A 139 -3.32 -11.79 -28.04
C PRO A 139 -4.22 -10.78 -28.73
N ILE A 140 -5.53 -10.93 -28.53
CA ILE A 140 -6.52 -9.96 -29.01
C ILE A 140 -6.65 -8.86 -27.95
N VAL A 141 -6.33 -7.63 -28.32
CA VAL A 141 -6.47 -6.47 -27.45
C VAL A 141 -7.78 -5.75 -27.76
N LYS A 142 -8.69 -5.74 -26.78
CA LYS A 142 -9.96 -5.01 -26.86
C LYS A 142 -9.86 -3.73 -26.03
N ASN A 143 -10.52 -2.67 -26.51
CA ASN A 143 -10.64 -1.43 -25.77
C ASN A 143 -12.09 -1.27 -25.30
N TYR A 144 -12.28 -0.95 -24.02
CA TYR A 144 -13.58 -0.63 -23.46
C TYR A 144 -13.55 0.78 -22.89
N VAL A 145 -14.72 1.43 -22.88
CA VAL A 145 -14.92 2.75 -22.26
C VAL A 145 -15.71 2.56 -20.98
N VAL A 146 -15.16 3.02 -19.87
CA VAL A 146 -15.81 3.02 -18.56
C VAL A 146 -15.97 4.44 -18.02
N PHE A 147 -16.97 4.63 -17.18
CA PHE A 147 -17.31 5.89 -16.53
C PHE A 147 -17.25 5.69 -15.03
N ASN A 148 -16.77 6.72 -14.33
CA ASN A 148 -16.73 6.75 -12.88
C ASN A 148 -18.14 6.91 -12.31
N ALA A 149 -18.40 6.38 -11.12
CA ALA A 149 -19.70 6.51 -10.46
C ALA A 149 -20.14 7.97 -10.28
N GLU A 150 -19.22 8.91 -10.08
CA GLU A 150 -19.55 10.35 -10.00
C GLU A 150 -20.12 10.94 -11.30
N GLN A 151 -19.98 10.22 -12.43
CA GLN A 151 -20.53 10.60 -13.73
C GLN A 151 -21.94 10.05 -13.95
N ILE A 152 -22.50 9.33 -12.99
CA ILE A 152 -23.80 8.64 -13.09
C ILE A 152 -24.85 9.41 -12.28
N GLU A 153 -26.05 9.55 -12.82
CA GLU A 153 -27.20 10.19 -12.16
C GLU A 153 -27.89 9.19 -11.23
N GLY A 154 -28.24 9.65 -10.03
CA GLY A 154 -29.04 8.89 -9.07
C GLY A 154 -28.27 7.79 -8.31
N ILE A 155 -26.96 7.66 -8.51
CA ILE A 155 -26.16 6.68 -7.79
C ILE A 155 -25.68 7.23 -6.45
N GLU A 156 -25.78 6.42 -5.39
CA GLU A 156 -25.19 6.74 -4.10
C GLU A 156 -23.66 6.63 -4.19
N LEU A 157 -22.96 7.72 -3.90
CA LEU A 157 -21.49 7.79 -3.96
C LEU A 157 -20.85 7.05 -2.80
N GLU A 158 -19.67 6.49 -3.05
CA GLU A 158 -18.89 5.82 -2.02
C GLU A 158 -18.45 6.82 -0.95
N THR A 159 -18.72 6.48 0.31
CA THR A 159 -18.10 7.15 1.46
C THR A 159 -16.70 6.61 1.67
N SER A 160 -15.76 7.45 2.10
CA SER A 160 -14.41 7.01 2.42
C SER A 160 -14.43 5.80 3.37
N PRO A 161 -13.70 4.72 3.05
CA PRO A 161 -13.71 3.52 3.88
C PRO A 161 -13.22 3.84 5.30
N LYS A 162 -13.82 3.19 6.31
CA LYS A 162 -13.28 3.24 7.67
C LYS A 162 -11.97 2.46 7.69
N ILE A 163 -10.86 3.18 7.90
CA ILE A 163 -9.52 2.61 7.98
C ILE A 163 -9.40 1.82 9.28
N ASN A 164 -9.13 0.52 9.21
CA ASN A 164 -8.76 -0.28 10.37
C ASN A 164 -7.24 -0.30 10.54
N HIS A 165 -6.72 0.60 11.35
CA HIS A 165 -5.28 0.75 11.59
C HIS A 165 -4.61 -0.51 12.15
N LYS A 166 -5.31 -1.35 12.92
CA LYS A 166 -4.73 -2.58 13.49
C LYS A 166 -4.37 -3.61 12.41
N ASN A 167 -5.22 -3.74 11.39
CA ASN A 167 -4.96 -4.67 10.28
C ASN A 167 -3.79 -4.19 9.43
N ILE A 168 -3.70 -2.88 9.17
CA ILE A 168 -2.61 -2.29 8.37
C ILE A 168 -1.25 -2.58 9.01
N ILE A 169 -1.11 -2.31 10.31
CA ILE A 169 0.15 -2.57 11.03
C ILE A 169 0.50 -4.05 10.96
N LYS A 170 -0.47 -4.94 11.22
CA LYS A 170 -0.25 -6.38 11.12
C LYS A 170 0.24 -6.80 9.73
N ASP A 171 -0.41 -6.32 8.67
CA ASP A 171 -0.04 -6.64 7.30
C ASP A 171 1.37 -6.15 6.97
N MET A 172 1.75 -4.97 7.47
CA MET A 172 3.10 -4.42 7.27
C MET A 172 4.16 -5.16 8.06
N GLU A 173 3.93 -5.47 9.33
CA GLU A 173 4.88 -6.28 10.12
C GLU A 173 5.05 -7.67 9.51
N ASN A 174 3.96 -8.30 9.03
CA ASN A 174 4.05 -9.56 8.28
C ASN A 174 4.94 -9.41 7.05
N MET A 175 4.77 -8.35 6.26
CA MET A 175 5.60 -8.08 5.09
C MET A 175 7.10 -8.00 5.45
N LEU A 176 7.44 -7.32 6.55
CA LEU A 176 8.83 -7.19 7.00
C LEU A 176 9.39 -8.51 7.53
N GLN A 177 8.63 -9.21 8.37
CA GLN A 177 9.04 -10.47 9.01
C GLN A 177 9.26 -11.58 7.98
N HIS A 178 8.40 -11.65 6.96
CA HIS A 178 8.45 -12.67 5.93
C HIS A 178 9.10 -12.17 4.63
N SER A 179 9.79 -11.03 4.67
CA SER A 179 10.59 -10.57 3.54
C SER A 179 11.61 -11.64 3.17
N GLU A 180 11.57 -12.12 1.92
CA GLU A 180 12.48 -13.16 1.44
C GLU A 180 13.92 -12.65 1.29
N ALA A 181 14.10 -11.35 1.05
CA ALA A 181 15.40 -10.68 1.19
C ALA A 181 15.55 -10.20 2.64
N LYS A 182 16.69 -10.50 3.27
CA LYS A 182 16.92 -10.17 4.68
C LYS A 182 17.04 -8.66 4.87
N ILE A 183 16.31 -8.12 5.85
CA ILE A 183 16.31 -6.69 6.17
C ILE A 183 17.28 -6.41 7.31
N TYR A 184 18.22 -5.50 7.07
CA TYR A 184 19.14 -4.94 8.05
C TYR A 184 18.79 -3.49 8.35
N TYR A 185 18.80 -3.15 9.64
CA TYR A 185 18.54 -1.80 10.14
C TYR A 185 19.88 -1.14 10.51
N ASP A 186 20.74 -0.94 9.52
CA ASP A 186 22.15 -0.56 9.72
C ASP A 186 22.55 0.78 9.06
N GLN A 187 21.63 1.43 8.35
CA GLN A 187 21.93 2.64 7.61
C GLN A 187 21.74 3.92 8.44
N ASN A 188 22.40 5.01 8.01
CA ASN A 188 22.24 6.32 8.63
C ASN A 188 21.32 7.26 7.85
N ASN A 189 21.44 7.28 6.53
CA ASN A 189 20.73 8.23 5.66
C ASN A 189 20.40 7.68 4.26
N ARG A 190 20.56 6.38 4.03
CA ARG A 190 20.26 5.72 2.74
C ARG A 190 19.47 4.46 3.00
N ASN A 191 18.59 4.10 2.07
CA ASN A 191 17.87 2.85 2.06
C ASN A 191 18.10 2.24 0.68
N TYR A 192 18.34 0.94 0.60
CA TYR A 192 18.56 0.26 -0.67
C TYR A 192 18.38 -1.25 -0.54
N TYR A 193 17.93 -1.86 -1.62
CA TYR A 193 18.11 -3.28 -1.90
C TYR A 193 19.41 -3.53 -2.68
N SER A 194 20.15 -4.57 -2.30
CA SER A 194 21.38 -5.03 -2.94
C SER A 194 21.14 -6.32 -3.74
N PRO A 195 21.07 -6.26 -5.10
CA PRO A 195 20.81 -7.45 -5.92
C PRO A 195 21.89 -8.53 -5.83
N SER A 196 23.13 -8.15 -5.54
CA SER A 196 24.27 -9.08 -5.50
C SER A 196 24.31 -9.93 -4.23
N THR A 197 23.88 -9.37 -3.10
CA THR A 197 23.85 -10.07 -1.81
C THR A 197 22.45 -10.55 -1.42
N ASP A 198 21.42 -10.08 -2.13
CA ASP A 198 20.01 -10.31 -1.81
C ASP A 198 19.62 -9.79 -0.41
N GLU A 199 20.05 -8.57 -0.10
CA GLU A 199 19.88 -7.94 1.21
C GLU A 199 19.24 -6.57 1.06
N ILE A 200 18.40 -6.21 2.03
CA ILE A 200 17.78 -4.89 2.15
C ILE A 200 18.45 -4.18 3.32
N HIS A 201 18.92 -2.96 3.09
CA HIS A 201 19.54 -2.11 4.11
C HIS A 201 18.71 -0.86 4.27
N VAL A 202 18.21 -0.64 5.47
CA VAL A 202 17.35 0.51 5.79
C VAL A 202 17.86 1.23 7.02
N VAL A 203 17.48 2.49 7.13
CA VAL A 203 17.69 3.29 8.33
C VAL A 203 16.92 2.64 9.49
N PRO A 204 17.47 2.59 10.72
CA PRO A 204 16.76 2.14 11.90
C PRO A 204 15.39 2.81 12.07
N ARG A 205 14.40 2.00 12.45
CA ARG A 205 12.99 2.40 12.62
C ARG A 205 12.82 3.60 13.55
N ASP A 206 13.64 3.72 14.59
CA ASP A 206 13.62 4.81 15.58
C ASP A 206 14.11 6.17 15.05
N LYS A 207 14.77 6.19 13.87
CA LYS A 207 15.20 7.42 13.21
C LYS A 207 14.17 8.00 12.24
N PHE A 208 13.07 7.28 11.99
CA PHE A 208 11.95 7.80 11.20
C PHE A 208 11.04 8.69 12.06
N TYR A 209 10.52 9.76 11.45
CA TYR A 209 9.61 10.68 12.14
C TYR A 209 8.18 10.11 12.20
N ASP A 210 7.75 9.44 11.13
CA ASP A 210 6.48 8.73 11.01
C ASP A 210 6.74 7.26 10.67
N ILE A 211 5.92 6.38 11.24
CA ILE A 211 5.99 4.95 10.96
C ILE A 211 5.52 4.61 9.54
N ASN A 212 4.59 5.41 8.99
CA ASN A 212 4.16 5.21 7.61
C ASN A 212 5.33 5.37 6.64
N ASP A 213 6.24 6.32 6.90
CA ASP A 213 7.46 6.51 6.11
C ASP A 213 8.36 5.29 6.16
N PHE A 214 8.50 4.71 7.35
CA PHE A 214 9.30 3.51 7.54
C PHE A 214 8.72 2.35 6.73
N TYR A 215 7.41 2.08 6.84
CA TYR A 215 6.77 1.02 6.07
C TYR A 215 6.80 1.29 4.57
N ALA A 216 6.59 2.54 4.16
CA ALA A 216 6.71 2.97 2.77
C ALA A 216 8.11 2.72 2.20
N THR A 217 9.15 3.11 2.94
CA THR A 217 10.54 2.86 2.56
C THR A 217 10.82 1.36 2.47
N CYS A 218 10.44 0.57 3.47
CA CYS A 218 10.64 -0.88 3.42
C CYS A 218 9.84 -1.52 2.28
N ALA A 219 8.60 -1.09 2.02
CA ALA A 219 7.78 -1.58 0.92
C ALA A 219 8.46 -1.33 -0.43
N HIS A 220 9.09 -0.18 -0.61
CA HIS A 220 9.85 0.17 -1.82
C HIS A 220 11.07 -0.74 -2.00
N GLU A 221 11.88 -0.93 -0.96
CA GLU A 221 13.05 -1.81 -1.04
C GLU A 221 12.67 -3.29 -1.23
N ILE A 222 11.57 -3.74 -0.62
CA ILE A 222 11.01 -5.07 -0.84
C ILE A 222 10.48 -5.18 -2.29
N ALA A 223 9.88 -4.13 -2.83
CA ALA A 223 9.45 -4.11 -4.23
C ALA A 223 10.65 -4.33 -5.16
N HIS A 224 11.79 -3.68 -4.93
CA HIS A 224 13.04 -3.98 -5.65
C HIS A 224 13.46 -5.43 -5.48
N SER A 225 13.47 -5.94 -4.24
CA SER A 225 13.92 -7.30 -3.97
C SER A 225 13.14 -8.33 -4.78
N THR A 226 11.83 -8.18 -4.96
CA THR A 226 11.02 -9.12 -5.77
C THR A 226 11.54 -9.32 -7.21
N GLY A 227 12.32 -8.38 -7.76
CA GLY A 227 12.88 -8.48 -9.10
C GLY A 227 14.09 -9.39 -9.23
N ALA A 228 14.63 -9.93 -8.13
CA ALA A 228 15.81 -10.79 -8.14
C ALA A 228 15.66 -12.00 -9.07
N LYS A 229 16.80 -12.52 -9.55
CA LYS A 229 16.86 -13.62 -10.54
C LYS A 229 16.08 -14.87 -10.13
N HIS A 230 16.05 -15.19 -8.84
CA HIS A 230 15.37 -16.35 -8.28
C HIS A 230 13.91 -16.07 -7.87
N ARG A 231 13.43 -14.83 -8.04
CA ARG A 231 12.04 -14.39 -7.79
C ARG A 231 11.35 -14.05 -9.13
N LEU A 232 11.02 -12.78 -9.38
CA LEU A 232 10.36 -12.36 -10.62
C LEU A 232 11.33 -12.18 -11.80
N ASN A 233 12.64 -12.24 -11.55
CA ASN A 233 13.67 -12.22 -12.59
C ASN A 233 13.52 -11.01 -13.56
N ARG A 234 13.32 -9.82 -12.98
CA ARG A 234 13.09 -8.59 -13.75
C ARG A 234 14.38 -8.14 -14.41
N LYS A 235 14.37 -8.10 -15.75
CA LYS A 235 15.50 -7.63 -16.58
C LYS A 235 16.04 -6.26 -16.18
N SER A 236 15.15 -5.33 -15.80
CA SER A 236 15.52 -3.98 -15.36
C SER A 236 16.42 -3.95 -14.12
N LEU A 237 16.44 -5.03 -13.33
CA LEU A 237 17.26 -5.17 -12.12
C LEU A 237 18.54 -5.99 -12.35
N ILE A 238 18.50 -6.98 -13.26
CA ILE A 238 19.56 -7.98 -13.46
C ILE A 238 20.46 -7.71 -14.69
N GLU A 239 19.95 -7.02 -15.71
CA GLU A 239 20.73 -6.68 -16.90
C GLU A 239 21.33 -5.27 -16.71
N ASN A 240 22.63 -5.13 -16.98
CA ASN A 240 23.32 -3.84 -16.99
C ASN A 240 23.48 -3.40 -18.45
N ASP A 241 22.94 -2.24 -18.82
CA ASP A 241 23.02 -1.71 -20.19
C ASP A 241 24.33 -0.95 -20.45
N GLY A 242 25.25 -0.90 -19.47
CA GLY A 242 26.62 -0.40 -19.61
C GLY A 242 26.74 1.12 -19.77
N PHE A 243 25.68 1.82 -20.20
CA PHE A 243 25.63 3.27 -20.37
C PHE A 243 24.22 3.84 -20.09
N GLY A 244 24.15 4.74 -19.09
CA GLY A 244 22.97 5.55 -18.78
C GLY A 244 22.13 5.00 -17.63
N ASN A 245 21.56 5.88 -16.82
CA ASN A 245 20.65 5.53 -15.71
C ASN A 245 19.29 4.98 -16.20
N THR A 246 19.20 4.41 -17.41
CA THR A 246 17.94 4.05 -18.06
C THR A 246 17.35 2.79 -17.44
N MET A 247 18.09 1.67 -17.36
CA MET A 247 17.58 0.46 -16.68
C MET A 247 17.24 0.73 -15.22
N TYR A 248 18.11 1.47 -14.54
CA TYR A 248 17.88 1.88 -13.16
C TYR A 248 16.59 2.71 -13.02
N ALA A 249 16.39 3.75 -13.84
CA ALA A 249 15.16 4.55 -13.82
C ALA A 249 13.91 3.73 -14.17
N LYS A 250 14.05 2.74 -15.05
CA LYS A 250 12.98 1.79 -15.35
C LYS A 250 12.65 0.96 -14.11
N GLU A 251 13.63 0.44 -13.40
CA GLU A 251 13.43 -0.37 -12.19
C GLU A 251 12.80 0.46 -11.05
N GLU A 252 13.27 1.68 -10.81
CA GLU A 252 12.64 2.62 -9.86
C GLU A 252 11.16 2.85 -10.18
N LEU A 253 10.82 3.02 -11.47
CA LEU A 253 9.42 3.17 -11.88
C LEU A 253 8.56 1.92 -11.53
N ARG A 254 9.15 0.72 -11.51
CA ARG A 254 8.43 -0.50 -11.10
C ARG A 254 8.23 -0.51 -9.59
N ALA A 255 9.29 -0.24 -8.83
CA ALA A 255 9.23 -0.21 -7.38
C ALA A 255 8.21 0.82 -6.88
N GLU A 256 8.21 2.02 -7.46
CA GLU A 256 7.26 3.09 -7.14
C GLU A 256 5.81 2.73 -7.47
N LEU A 257 5.58 2.10 -8.63
CA LEU A 257 4.24 1.61 -8.98
C LEU A 257 3.79 0.47 -8.05
N THR A 258 4.71 -0.40 -7.60
CA THR A 258 4.40 -1.44 -6.61
C THR A 258 4.04 -0.82 -5.27
N SER A 259 4.82 0.15 -4.80
CA SER A 259 4.56 0.95 -3.62
C SER A 259 3.20 1.63 -3.69
N MET A 260 2.86 2.26 -4.82
CA MET A 260 1.55 2.87 -5.07
C MET A 260 0.41 1.83 -4.98
N PHE A 261 0.56 0.66 -5.60
CA PHE A 261 -0.46 -0.39 -5.54
C PHE A 261 -0.63 -0.98 -4.13
N LEU A 262 0.47 -1.16 -3.39
CA LEU A 262 0.42 -1.56 -1.98
C LEU A 262 -0.28 -0.49 -1.12
N ASN A 263 -0.06 0.80 -1.37
CA ASN A 263 -0.80 1.87 -0.72
C ASN A 263 -2.30 1.79 -1.02
N GLN A 264 -2.69 1.63 -2.29
CA GLN A 264 -4.12 1.54 -2.64
C GLN A 264 -4.84 0.40 -1.92
N LYS A 265 -4.13 -0.70 -1.68
CA LYS A 265 -4.70 -1.93 -1.12
C LYS A 265 -4.61 -2.01 0.40
N TYR A 266 -3.47 -1.63 0.97
CA TYR A 266 -3.14 -1.74 2.40
C TYR A 266 -3.08 -0.40 3.12
N ASN A 267 -3.34 0.70 2.42
CA ASN A 267 -3.38 2.07 2.97
C ASN A 267 -2.05 2.45 3.67
N ILE A 268 -0.92 2.03 3.10
CA ILE A 268 0.43 2.45 3.47
C ILE A 268 0.61 3.90 3.02
N LYS A 269 0.61 4.86 3.93
CA LYS A 269 0.74 6.27 3.54
C LYS A 269 2.19 6.61 3.19
N PHE A 270 2.39 7.32 2.09
CA PHE A 270 3.67 7.95 1.76
C PHE A 270 3.60 9.40 2.20
N ASN A 271 4.65 9.95 2.81
CA ASN A 271 4.66 11.37 3.18
C ASN A 271 5.55 12.22 2.27
N GLN A 272 5.57 13.53 2.56
CA GLN A 272 6.36 14.52 1.84
C GLN A 272 7.85 14.19 1.72
N LYS A 273 8.45 13.58 2.74
CA LYS A 273 9.88 13.26 2.78
C LYS A 273 10.22 12.06 1.89
N HIS A 274 9.31 11.10 1.78
CA HIS A 274 9.40 10.06 0.76
C HIS A 274 9.45 10.69 -0.64
N TYR A 275 8.65 11.72 -0.89
CA TYR A 275 8.59 12.41 -2.20
C TYR A 275 9.88 13.17 -2.54
N GLU A 276 10.49 13.84 -1.57
CA GLU A 276 11.74 14.59 -1.76
C GLU A 276 12.92 13.67 -2.13
N ASN A 277 12.97 12.48 -1.54
CA ASN A 277 14.05 11.51 -1.78
C ASN A 277 13.98 10.88 -3.19
N HIS A 278 12.79 10.82 -3.80
CA HIS A 278 12.57 10.20 -5.12
C HIS A 278 12.40 11.22 -6.26
N ALA A 279 12.41 12.52 -5.94
CA ALA A 279 12.35 13.61 -6.92
C ALA A 279 13.52 13.58 -7.93
N ALA A 280 14.68 13.04 -7.52
CA ALA A 280 15.86 12.89 -8.37
C ALA A 280 15.62 11.98 -9.59
N TYR A 281 14.63 11.08 -9.53
CA TYR A 281 14.34 10.12 -10.59
C TYR A 281 13.30 10.63 -11.60
N LEU A 282 12.55 11.67 -11.25
CA LEU A 282 11.47 12.22 -12.08
C LEU A 282 11.93 12.62 -13.48
N GLN A 283 13.11 13.25 -13.59
CA GLN A 283 13.64 13.66 -14.88
C GLN A 283 14.00 12.44 -15.75
N ASN A 284 14.60 11.41 -15.14
CA ASN A 284 14.93 10.16 -15.85
C ASN A 284 13.66 9.42 -16.30
N TRP A 285 12.60 9.41 -15.48
CA TRP A 285 11.31 8.83 -15.89
C TRP A 285 10.71 9.59 -17.07
N VAL A 286 10.73 10.91 -17.08
CA VAL A 286 10.25 11.69 -18.23
C VAL A 286 10.96 11.29 -19.51
N ASP A 287 12.28 11.11 -19.46
CA ASP A 287 13.05 10.76 -20.65
C ASP A 287 12.81 9.30 -21.08
N VAL A 288 12.69 8.37 -20.13
CA VAL A 288 12.25 6.99 -20.37
C VAL A 288 10.88 6.96 -21.06
N LEU A 289 9.92 7.73 -20.57
CA LEU A 289 8.54 7.73 -21.08
C LEU A 289 8.38 8.47 -22.42
N LYS A 290 9.19 9.50 -22.68
CA LYS A 290 9.25 10.13 -24.01
C LYS A 290 9.81 9.18 -25.06
N ASN A 291 10.86 8.45 -24.71
CA ASN A 291 11.52 7.52 -25.63
C ASN A 291 10.66 6.29 -25.89
N ASP A 292 10.00 5.76 -24.85
CA ASP A 292 9.07 4.65 -24.99
C ASP A 292 7.82 4.83 -24.10
N PRO A 293 6.72 5.37 -24.66
CA PRO A 293 5.46 5.52 -23.93
C PRO A 293 4.89 4.19 -23.40
N ASN A 294 5.26 3.05 -23.99
CA ASN A 294 4.77 1.75 -23.54
C ASN A 294 5.46 1.27 -22.25
N GLU A 295 6.51 1.94 -21.80
CA GLU A 295 7.32 1.53 -20.65
C GLU A 295 6.57 1.59 -19.32
N ILE A 296 5.69 2.58 -19.13
CA ILE A 296 4.87 2.68 -17.92
C ILE A 296 3.84 1.55 -17.81
N PHE A 297 3.32 1.06 -18.94
CA PHE A 297 2.35 -0.03 -18.96
C PHE A 297 3.01 -1.38 -18.69
N ARG A 298 4.25 -1.56 -19.18
CA ARG A 298 5.10 -2.68 -18.76
C ARG A 298 5.42 -2.57 -17.27
N ALA A 299 5.77 -1.38 -16.79
CA ALA A 299 6.06 -1.14 -15.38
C ALA A 299 4.87 -1.49 -14.49
N ALA A 300 3.66 -1.04 -14.84
CA ALA A 300 2.44 -1.35 -14.12
C ALA A 300 2.10 -2.85 -14.13
N THR A 301 2.42 -3.56 -15.21
CA THR A 301 2.22 -5.02 -15.27
C THR A 301 3.17 -5.75 -14.33
N GLU A 302 4.45 -5.36 -14.33
CA GLU A 302 5.46 -5.94 -13.42
C GLU A 302 5.22 -5.53 -11.97
N ALA A 303 4.73 -4.32 -11.73
CA ALA A 303 4.39 -3.82 -10.40
C ALA A 303 3.21 -4.57 -9.78
N GLU A 304 2.19 -4.91 -10.56
CA GLU A 304 1.07 -5.76 -10.13
C GLU A 304 1.57 -7.16 -9.74
N LYS A 305 2.48 -7.75 -10.53
CA LYS A 305 3.10 -9.03 -10.20
C LYS A 305 3.90 -8.96 -8.89
N ALA A 306 4.69 -7.90 -8.72
CA ALA A 306 5.46 -7.67 -7.48
C ALA A 306 4.55 -7.49 -6.27
N MET A 307 3.49 -6.68 -6.36
CA MET A 307 2.51 -6.52 -5.29
C MET A 307 1.85 -7.87 -4.95
N THR A 308 1.40 -8.62 -5.96
CA THR A 308 0.79 -9.94 -5.77
C THR A 308 1.77 -10.92 -5.11
N TYR A 309 3.04 -10.89 -5.52
CA TYR A 309 4.10 -11.69 -4.94
C TYR A 309 4.30 -11.38 -3.45
N ILE A 310 4.44 -10.10 -3.10
CA ILE A 310 4.57 -9.63 -1.71
C ILE A 310 3.35 -10.04 -0.89
N GLU A 311 2.15 -9.86 -1.44
CA GLU A 311 0.92 -10.25 -0.78
C GLU A 311 0.90 -11.75 -0.47
N GLU A 312 1.18 -12.60 -1.44
CA GLU A 312 1.09 -14.06 -1.29
C GLU A 312 2.22 -14.66 -0.44
N LYS A 313 3.42 -14.07 -0.49
CA LYS A 313 4.64 -14.62 0.10
C LYS A 313 5.04 -13.97 1.41
N MET A 314 4.56 -12.76 1.68
CA MET A 314 5.05 -11.97 2.81
C MET A 314 3.91 -11.47 3.71
N ILE A 315 2.82 -10.96 3.13
CA ILE A 315 1.70 -10.41 3.93
C ILE A 315 0.73 -11.51 4.41
N ASN A 316 0.28 -12.36 3.48
CA ASN A 316 -0.78 -13.36 3.72
C ASN A 316 -0.24 -14.75 4.07
N VAL A 317 1.00 -14.86 4.57
CA VAL A 317 1.69 -16.14 4.84
C VAL A 317 0.87 -17.05 5.78
N LEU A 318 0.18 -16.46 6.75
CA LEU A 318 -0.65 -17.19 7.73
C LEU A 318 -2.00 -17.66 7.17
N ASN A 319 -2.45 -17.19 6.00
CA ASN A 319 -3.72 -17.61 5.39
C ASN A 319 -3.60 -18.92 4.58
N LYS A 320 -2.40 -19.52 4.49
CA LYS A 320 -2.19 -20.82 3.83
C LYS A 320 -2.09 -22.01 4.81
N ASN A 321 -1.90 -21.78 6.11
CA ASN A 321 -1.76 -22.82 7.15
C ASN A 321 -2.45 -22.42 8.48
N LEU A 322 -3.77 -22.28 8.47
CA LEU A 322 -4.62 -22.30 9.67
C LEU A 322 -5.69 -23.37 9.37
N ASP A 323 -5.42 -24.66 9.57
CA ASP A 323 -5.37 -25.32 10.87
C ASP A 323 -3.98 -25.61 11.46
N ASN A 324 -3.86 -25.34 12.76
CA ASN A 324 -2.86 -25.81 13.73
C ASN A 324 -1.40 -25.33 13.56
N ASN A 325 -1.07 -24.21 14.22
CA ASN A 325 -0.05 -24.13 15.28
C ASN A 325 0.35 -22.67 15.53
N LEU A 326 -0.29 -22.03 16.52
CA LEU A 326 0.05 -20.69 17.04
C LEU A 326 0.68 -20.74 18.46
N GLU A 327 1.14 -21.90 18.92
CA GLU A 327 1.61 -22.08 20.30
C GLU A 327 3.11 -21.81 20.53
N VAL A 328 3.93 -21.58 19.49
CA VAL A 328 5.40 -21.60 19.67
C VAL A 328 6.04 -20.22 19.86
N GLU A 329 5.34 -19.11 19.63
CA GLU A 329 5.92 -17.75 19.71
C GLU A 329 5.56 -16.94 20.99
N TYR A 330 4.84 -17.54 21.95
CA TYR A 330 4.44 -16.87 23.20
C TYR A 330 5.46 -17.01 24.35
N GLU A 331 6.40 -17.95 24.30
CA GLU A 331 7.34 -18.20 25.42
C GLU A 331 8.41 -17.11 25.61
N ASN A 332 8.72 -16.31 24.58
CA ASN A 332 9.75 -15.27 24.68
C ASN A 332 9.27 -13.97 25.36
N ILE A 333 7.97 -13.69 25.32
CA ILE A 333 7.35 -12.49 25.92
C ILE A 333 7.26 -12.64 27.45
N ASP A 334 7.02 -13.85 27.94
CA ASP A 334 6.93 -14.13 29.38
C ASP A 334 8.26 -13.97 30.11
N ASN A 335 9.39 -14.28 29.45
CA ASN A 335 10.73 -14.07 30.02
C ASN A 335 11.11 -12.59 30.14
N ILE A 336 10.64 -11.74 29.22
CA ILE A 336 10.84 -10.28 29.28
C ILE A 336 9.98 -9.67 30.41
N ASN A 337 8.74 -10.13 30.54
CA ASN A 337 7.84 -9.72 31.61
C ASN A 337 8.37 -10.09 33.01
N LYS A 338 9.03 -11.26 33.14
CA LYS A 338 9.66 -11.70 34.39
C LYS A 338 10.82 -10.80 34.83
N LYS A 339 11.71 -10.43 33.90
CA LYS A 339 12.82 -9.48 34.16
C LYS A 339 12.34 -8.10 34.61
N ILE A 340 11.23 -7.63 34.04
CA ILE A 340 10.64 -6.34 34.40
C ILE A 340 10.00 -6.39 35.80
N ILE A 341 9.38 -7.52 36.17
CA ILE A 341 8.81 -7.74 37.50
C ILE A 341 9.90 -7.75 38.60
N ASP A 342 11.06 -8.37 38.35
CA ASP A 342 12.17 -8.41 39.31
C ASP A 342 12.81 -7.02 39.55
N ILE A 343 12.87 -6.19 38.51
CA ILE A 343 13.34 -4.79 38.61
C ILE A 343 12.33 -3.93 39.41
N ILE A 344 11.04 -4.24 39.31
CA ILE A 344 9.97 -3.55 40.04
C ILE A 344 9.97 -3.94 41.52
N GLN A 345 10.23 -5.21 41.84
CA GLN A 345 10.22 -5.71 43.22
C GLN A 345 11.45 -5.27 44.03
N SER A 346 12.59 -5.04 43.39
CA SER A 346 13.85 -4.68 44.06
C SER A 346 13.96 -3.21 44.51
N ASN A 347 13.05 -2.31 44.12
CA ASN A 347 13.19 -0.85 44.36
C ASN A 347 12.01 -0.18 45.09
N VAL A 348 11.26 -0.91 45.92
CA VAL A 348 10.14 -0.32 46.69
C VAL A 348 10.44 -0.29 48.19
N GLN A 349 11.35 0.59 48.60
CA GLN A 349 11.46 1.04 49.99
C GLN A 349 11.73 2.54 50.07
N ASP A 350 10.75 3.36 49.69
CA ASP A 350 10.55 4.65 50.37
C ASP A 350 9.12 5.19 50.23
N LYS A 351 8.52 5.63 51.34
CA LYS A 351 7.06 5.80 51.51
C LYS A 351 6.55 7.23 51.29
N LYS A 352 7.38 8.21 50.95
CA LYS A 352 6.94 9.63 50.83
C LYS A 352 6.69 10.16 49.43
N THR A 353 6.96 9.37 48.40
CA THR A 353 6.54 9.65 47.01
C THR A 353 5.45 8.67 46.58
N GLN A 354 4.21 8.93 46.99
CA GLN A 354 3.02 8.65 46.14
C GLN A 354 3.00 9.62 44.93
N SER A 355 4.18 9.88 44.38
CA SER A 355 4.51 10.87 43.36
C SER A 355 3.90 10.44 42.04
N THR A 356 3.52 11.40 41.22
CA THR A 356 3.09 11.29 39.81
C THR A 356 3.76 10.15 39.04
N ALA A 357 5.01 9.82 39.35
CA ALA A 357 5.73 8.60 38.97
C ALA A 357 4.96 7.26 39.10
N LYS A 358 4.36 6.96 40.26
CA LYS A 358 3.59 5.72 40.49
C LYS A 358 2.31 5.68 39.66
N GLN A 359 1.67 6.84 39.47
CA GLN A 359 0.48 6.98 38.64
C GLN A 359 0.83 6.85 37.15
N TYR A 360 1.96 7.43 36.72
CA TYR A 360 2.53 7.25 35.40
C TYR A 360 2.79 5.77 35.11
N LEU A 361 3.49 5.07 36.01
CA LEU A 361 3.77 3.63 35.89
C LEU A 361 2.49 2.78 35.88
N ALA A 362 1.49 3.11 36.68
CA ALA A 362 0.21 2.39 36.69
C ALA A 362 -0.58 2.59 35.39
N LYS A 363 -0.62 3.82 34.86
CA LYS A 363 -1.28 4.12 33.58
C LYS A 363 -0.53 3.53 32.40
N ALA A 364 0.79 3.64 32.38
CA ALA A 364 1.68 2.95 31.45
C ALA A 364 1.39 1.44 31.43
N LYS A 365 1.26 0.82 32.61
CA LYS A 365 0.97 -0.61 32.76
C LYS A 365 -0.40 -1.00 32.24
N ASN A 366 -1.43 -0.18 32.45
CA ASN A 366 -2.77 -0.44 31.92
C ASN A 366 -2.83 -0.22 30.40
N LEU A 367 -2.23 0.87 29.90
CA LEU A 367 -2.14 1.18 28.47
C LEU A 367 -1.39 0.09 27.69
N LEU A 368 -0.27 -0.41 28.22
CA LEU A 368 0.48 -1.53 27.63
C LEU A 368 -0.27 -2.87 27.72
N LYS A 369 -1.18 -3.03 28.69
CA LYS A 369 -2.00 -4.23 28.85
C LYS A 369 -3.25 -4.21 27.96
N GLU A 370 -3.77 -3.03 27.66
CA GLU A 370 -4.95 -2.82 26.80
C GLU A 370 -4.57 -2.67 25.33
N ASN A 371 -3.33 -2.30 25.03
CA ASN A 371 -2.81 -2.14 23.68
C ASN A 371 -1.39 -2.73 23.59
N ASP A 372 -1.25 -3.84 22.84
CA ASP A 372 0.03 -4.52 22.63
C ASP A 372 1.05 -3.70 21.80
N ASN A 373 0.65 -2.56 21.22
CA ASN A 373 1.51 -1.72 20.38
C ASN A 373 1.14 -0.22 20.44
N ILE A 374 1.45 0.46 21.55
CA ILE A 374 1.32 1.94 21.63
C ILE A 374 2.63 2.59 21.20
N TRP A 375 2.56 3.53 20.26
CA TRP A 375 3.71 4.32 19.80
C TRP A 375 4.19 5.30 20.86
N ARG A 376 5.48 5.60 20.91
CA ARG A 376 6.12 6.45 21.93
C ARG A 376 5.44 7.82 22.15
N LYS A 377 5.14 8.57 21.09
CA LYS A 377 4.52 9.90 21.24
C LYS A 377 3.08 9.76 21.72
N ASP A 378 2.34 8.75 21.28
CA ASP A 378 0.96 8.52 21.70
C ASP A 378 0.92 7.97 23.14
N PHE A 379 1.88 7.13 23.50
CA PHE A 379 2.09 6.57 24.84
C PHE A 379 2.33 7.68 25.87
N ASP A 380 3.35 8.50 25.64
CA ASP A 380 3.70 9.56 26.58
C ASP A 380 2.64 10.69 26.52
N TYR A 381 2.03 10.97 25.36
CA TYR A 381 1.00 12.02 25.20
C TYR A 381 -0.32 11.68 25.87
N GLU A 382 -0.82 10.45 25.74
CA GLU A 382 -2.05 9.99 26.41
C GLU A 382 -1.88 9.98 27.94
N ILE A 383 -0.72 9.55 28.42
CA ILE A 383 -0.42 9.57 29.86
C ILE A 383 -0.25 11.02 30.35
N VAL A 384 0.37 11.90 29.56
CA VAL A 384 0.52 13.34 29.88
C VAL A 384 -0.82 14.05 29.93
N GLU A 385 -1.69 13.88 28.93
CA GLU A 385 -3.02 14.48 28.91
C GLU A 385 -3.85 14.00 30.10
N ALA A 386 -3.81 12.70 30.40
CA ALA A 386 -4.55 12.14 31.52
C ALA A 386 -4.03 12.63 32.88
N LEU A 387 -2.71 12.81 33.06
CA LEU A 387 -2.14 13.34 34.30
C LEU A 387 -2.39 14.85 34.46
N ILE A 388 -2.38 15.60 33.36
CA ILE A 388 -2.70 17.04 33.37
C ILE A 388 -4.19 17.26 33.64
N ALA A 389 -5.08 16.45 33.06
CA ALA A 389 -6.53 16.48 33.33
C ALA A 389 -6.85 16.16 34.80
N GLU A 390 -6.02 15.34 35.46
CA GLU A 390 -6.09 15.05 36.90
C GLU A 390 -5.40 16.12 37.78
N GLY A 391 -5.03 17.27 37.22
CA GLY A 391 -4.52 18.43 37.96
C GLY A 391 -3.04 18.34 38.35
N ARG A 392 -2.24 17.46 37.70
CA ARG A 392 -0.79 17.38 37.97
C ARG A 392 -0.02 18.52 37.32
N THR A 393 0.99 19.01 38.02
CA THR A 393 1.81 20.13 37.52
C THR A 393 2.72 19.67 36.37
N PRO A 394 2.95 20.52 35.35
CA PRO A 394 3.80 20.21 34.21
C PRO A 394 5.21 19.70 34.59
N ASN A 395 5.81 20.28 35.63
CA ASN A 395 7.13 19.89 36.11
C ASN A 395 7.14 18.47 36.71
N ALA A 396 6.08 18.07 37.43
CA ALA A 396 5.97 16.74 38.00
C ALA A 396 5.77 15.66 36.92
N VAL A 397 5.02 15.98 35.86
CA VAL A 397 4.83 15.11 34.70
C VAL A 397 6.13 14.95 33.91
N LYS A 398 6.85 16.05 33.66
CA LYS A 398 8.17 16.02 32.99
C LYS A 398 9.20 15.16 33.74
N LEU A 399 9.22 15.25 35.07
CA LEU A 399 10.11 14.45 35.91
C LEU A 399 9.76 12.95 35.88
N ALA A 400 8.46 12.62 35.81
CA ALA A 400 7.99 11.24 35.74
C ALA A 400 8.35 10.58 34.40
N ILE A 401 8.14 11.26 33.28
CA ILE A 401 8.52 10.76 31.94
C ILE A 401 10.02 10.51 31.87
N LYS A 402 10.84 11.48 32.29
CA LYS A 402 12.31 11.37 32.23
C LYS A 402 12.84 10.19 33.03
N LYS A 403 12.14 9.80 34.10
CA LYS A 403 12.59 8.75 35.02
C LYS A 403 11.99 7.37 34.71
N TYR A 404 10.82 7.30 34.08
CA TYR A 404 10.05 6.05 33.96
C TYR A 404 9.49 5.77 32.55
N SER A 405 9.64 6.67 31.58
CA SER A 405 9.31 6.35 30.19
C SER A 405 10.27 5.27 29.68
N PRO A 406 9.77 4.20 29.03
CA PRO A 406 10.61 3.16 28.43
C PRO A 406 11.41 3.68 27.22
N TYR A 407 11.18 4.93 26.79
CA TYR A 407 11.85 5.55 25.65
C TYR A 407 12.62 6.83 26.08
N SER A 408 13.74 7.17 25.43
CA SER A 408 14.62 8.33 25.72
C SER A 408 14.02 9.70 25.37
N PHE A 409 13.32 10.36 26.30
CA PHE A 409 12.46 11.51 25.96
C PHE A 409 13.24 12.83 25.86
N THR A 410 13.27 13.47 24.68
CA THR A 410 13.72 14.86 24.49
C THR A 410 12.52 15.80 24.27
N LEU A 411 12.11 16.48 25.35
CA LEU A 411 10.98 17.41 25.34
C LEU A 411 11.55 18.82 25.15
N ASP A 412 11.37 19.39 23.96
CA ASP A 412 11.59 20.83 23.78
C ASP A 412 10.45 21.59 24.50
N ASP A 413 10.80 22.55 25.36
CA ASP A 413 9.90 23.20 26.31
C ASP A 413 8.72 23.90 25.62
N ASN A 414 8.90 24.31 24.37
CA ASN A 414 7.84 24.90 23.54
C ASN A 414 6.68 23.93 23.24
N LYS A 415 6.93 22.62 23.14
CA LYS A 415 5.89 21.61 22.83
C LYS A 415 5.05 21.27 24.06
N LEU A 416 5.66 21.17 25.26
CA LEU A 416 4.90 20.99 26.52
C LEU A 416 4.00 22.19 26.79
N SER A 417 4.54 23.39 26.55
CA SER A 417 3.83 24.66 26.73
C SER A 417 2.60 24.76 25.81
N LYS A 418 2.70 24.23 24.59
CA LYS A 418 1.58 24.18 23.64
C LYS A 418 0.48 23.20 24.08
N LEU A 419 0.88 22.05 24.63
CA LEU A 419 0.00 21.01 25.17
C LEU A 419 -0.81 21.49 26.37
N ILE A 420 -0.15 22.18 27.30
CA ILE A 420 -0.80 22.78 28.47
C ILE A 420 -1.82 23.85 28.04
N LYS A 421 -1.49 24.66 27.03
CA LYS A 421 -2.38 25.70 26.50
C LYS A 421 -3.62 25.14 25.77
N LEU A 422 -3.52 23.97 25.15
CA LEU A 422 -4.66 23.30 24.48
C LEU A 422 -5.68 22.80 25.50
N ASN A 423 -5.24 22.20 26.61
CA ASN A 423 -6.13 21.70 27.66
C ASN A 423 -6.82 22.82 28.48
N GLN A 424 -6.18 23.98 28.65
CA GLN A 424 -6.83 25.13 29.29
C GLN A 424 -7.98 25.71 28.45
N LYS A 425 -7.96 25.57 27.11
CA LYS A 425 -9.07 26.00 26.24
C LYS A 425 -10.25 25.01 26.24
N GLY A 426 -10.01 23.72 26.48
CA GLY A 426 -11.05 22.68 26.56
C GLY A 426 -11.90 22.72 27.83
N LEU A 427 -11.38 23.31 28.92
CA LEU A 427 -12.09 23.48 30.19
C LEU A 427 -12.92 24.78 30.27
N SER A 428 -12.99 25.56 29.19
CA SER A 428 -13.69 26.86 29.12
C SER A 428 -14.85 26.91 28.11
N ARG A 429 -15.45 25.77 27.77
CA ARG A 429 -16.67 25.70 26.97
C ARG A 429 -17.73 24.82 27.60
#